data_AF-A0A956AME0-F1
#
_entry.id   AF-A0A956AME0-F1
#
_cell.length_a   1.000
_cell.length_b   1.000
_cell.length_c   1.000
_cell.angle_alpha   90.00
_cell.angle_beta   90.00
_cell.angle_gamma   90.00
#
_symmetry.space_group_name_H-M   'P 1'
#
loop_
_entity.id
_entity.type
_entity.pdbx_description
1 polymer ?
#
loop_
_entity_poly.entity_id
_entity_poly.type
_entity_poly.pdbx_seq_one_letter_code
_entity_poly.pdbx_strand_id
1 'polypeptide(L)'
;MTTLRLLLGFSLVGLLALAPQRAQAQSTGAQAAAEALFREGRRLMEEGNYDEACPKFEASNRLDVAVGTLLNLGVCWEQAGRHASAWATFLEAAALAGRSGSPEREQLARSRALELEPRLIRIRVIVETPARGMTVNVGGRAFDDVMWSVAIPIDAGEWPVTATAPGRIPWEGTVTATEEGSVVELRVPPLELAPVVEVPQVPTTQVPVVPVEPETPPNPLRSAGWGVAALGVATLGAGIGLGVNAKNLWNGANCPERPDLGGGRFCASVADQADAENAATRANVATGLFVAGGTIAVTGVVLLILSRGNDDDEDDSGSARLRFTPNVGRQGASFSLQGSF
;
A
#
# COMPACT_ATOMS: atom_id res chain seq x y z
N MET A 1 -37.73 -30.02 62.49
CA MET A 1 -37.54 -28.62 62.94
C MET A 1 -36.42 -28.05 62.07
N THR A 2 -36.65 -27.16 61.10
CA THR A 2 -37.04 -25.72 61.20
C THR A 2 -35.95 -24.87 61.84
N THR A 3 -35.37 -23.84 61.20
CA THR A 3 -35.59 -23.24 59.85
C THR A 3 -34.21 -22.70 59.31
N LEU A 4 -33.91 -21.56 58.63
CA LEU A 4 -34.63 -20.34 58.22
C LEU A 4 -33.85 -19.51 57.15
N ARG A 5 -34.39 -19.36 55.92
CA ARG A 5 -34.01 -18.34 54.88
C ARG A 5 -32.57 -18.47 54.30
N LEU A 6 -32.15 -17.80 53.22
CA LEU A 6 -32.73 -16.83 52.25
C LEU A 6 -32.14 -17.15 50.84
N LEU A 7 -32.84 -17.01 49.71
CA LEU A 7 -32.74 -15.86 48.78
C LEU A 7 -33.70 -16.08 47.60
N LEU A 8 -34.26 -15.01 47.04
CA LEU A 8 -35.27 -15.08 45.98
C LEU A 8 -35.21 -13.84 45.06
N GLY A 9 -34.87 -14.06 43.78
CA GLY A 9 -35.12 -13.14 42.66
C GLY A 9 -34.15 -11.96 42.44
N PHE A 10 -33.53 -11.92 41.26
CA PHE A 10 -33.57 -10.82 40.26
C PHE A 10 -32.94 -11.36 38.95
N SER A 11 -33.69 -11.43 37.84
CA SER A 11 -33.72 -10.44 36.75
C SER A 11 -32.39 -10.33 35.99
N LEU A 12 -32.21 -10.95 34.81
CA LEU A 12 -32.82 -10.59 33.50
C LEU A 12 -32.22 -9.31 32.86
N VAL A 13 -30.99 -9.42 32.33
CA VAL A 13 -30.44 -8.58 31.24
C VAL A 13 -29.48 -9.46 30.42
N GLY A 14 -29.33 -9.21 29.11
CA GLY A 14 -28.07 -9.54 28.41
C GLY A 14 -28.10 -10.59 27.29
N LEU A 15 -29.26 -11.10 26.84
CA LEU A 15 -29.34 -11.94 25.63
C LEU A 15 -29.21 -11.10 24.35
N LEU A 16 -28.06 -10.44 24.15
CA LEU A 16 -27.76 -9.79 22.87
C LEU A 16 -27.49 -10.85 21.81
N ALA A 17 -28.39 -10.94 20.84
CA ALA A 17 -28.20 -11.79 19.68
C ALA A 17 -27.02 -11.29 18.84
N LEU A 18 -25.96 -12.10 18.72
CA LEU A 18 -24.97 -11.96 17.65
C LEU A 18 -25.66 -12.38 16.33
N ALA A 19 -26.48 -11.49 15.79
CA ALA A 19 -26.94 -11.62 14.41
C ALA A 19 -25.70 -11.51 13.50
N PRO A 20 -25.40 -12.51 12.66
CA PRO A 20 -24.24 -12.45 11.78
C PRO A 20 -24.46 -11.34 10.74
N GLN A 21 -23.84 -10.19 10.96
CA GLN A 21 -23.92 -9.05 10.05
C GLN A 21 -23.42 -9.48 8.67
N ARG A 22 -24.24 -9.26 7.64
CA ARG A 22 -24.05 -9.83 6.30
C ARG A 22 -22.75 -9.33 5.66
N ALA A 23 -21.68 -10.10 5.81
CA ALA A 23 -20.36 -9.86 5.23
C ALA A 23 -20.33 -9.99 3.68
N GLN A 24 -21.44 -9.80 2.98
CA GLN A 24 -21.60 -9.97 1.53
C GLN A 24 -21.49 -8.64 0.75
N ALA A 25 -21.90 -7.50 1.30
CA ALA A 25 -22.08 -6.24 0.55
C ALA A 25 -20.85 -5.73 -0.27
N GLN A 26 -19.66 -5.63 0.33
CA GLN A 26 -18.51 -4.98 -0.34
C GLN A 26 -18.02 -5.64 -1.64
N SER A 27 -18.20 -6.95 -1.83
CA SER A 27 -17.82 -7.70 -3.05
C SER A 27 -18.98 -7.84 -4.03
N THR A 28 -19.91 -6.89 -3.99
CA THR A 28 -20.81 -6.58 -5.10
C THR A 28 -20.59 -5.14 -5.51
N GLY A 29 -20.32 -4.23 -4.55
CA GLY A 29 -19.92 -2.85 -4.81
C GLY A 29 -18.63 -2.69 -5.62
N ALA A 30 -17.57 -3.46 -5.32
CA ALA A 30 -16.31 -3.37 -6.08
C ALA A 30 -16.48 -3.80 -7.55
N GLN A 31 -17.11 -4.95 -7.78
CA GLN A 31 -17.43 -5.48 -9.11
C GLN A 31 -18.38 -4.55 -9.88
N ALA A 32 -19.42 -4.00 -9.23
CA ALA A 32 -20.33 -3.05 -9.86
C ALA A 32 -19.64 -1.72 -10.22
N ALA A 33 -18.65 -1.27 -9.43
CA ALA A 33 -17.83 -0.11 -9.74
C ALA A 33 -16.85 -0.39 -10.89
N ALA A 34 -16.23 -1.58 -10.93
CA ALA A 34 -15.41 -2.02 -12.06
C ALA A 34 -16.23 -2.04 -13.36
N GLU A 35 -17.38 -2.72 -13.37
CA GLU A 35 -18.30 -2.80 -14.50
C GLU A 35 -18.84 -1.43 -14.95
N ALA A 36 -19.04 -0.49 -14.01
CA ALA A 36 -19.40 0.90 -14.35
C ALA A 36 -18.24 1.63 -15.05
N LEU A 37 -17.01 1.49 -14.55
CA LEU A 37 -15.81 2.07 -15.15
C LEU A 37 -15.47 1.44 -16.51
N PHE A 38 -15.67 0.13 -16.67
CA PHE A 38 -15.48 -0.58 -17.94
C PHE A 38 -16.45 -0.07 -19.02
N ARG A 39 -17.74 0.06 -18.70
CA ARG A 39 -18.74 0.61 -19.63
C ARG A 39 -18.48 2.08 -19.98
N GLU A 40 -18.04 2.89 -19.02
CA GLU A 40 -17.70 4.29 -19.26
C GLU A 40 -16.42 4.42 -20.12
N GLY A 41 -15.40 3.59 -19.86
CA GLY A 41 -14.20 3.50 -20.70
C GLY A 41 -14.55 3.10 -22.14
N ARG A 42 -15.47 2.14 -22.33
CA ARG A 42 -16.00 1.78 -23.64
C ARG A 42 -16.71 2.94 -24.34
N ARG A 43 -17.62 3.64 -23.66
CA ARG A 43 -18.33 4.80 -24.20
C ARG A 43 -17.35 5.87 -24.69
N LEU A 44 -16.39 6.23 -23.86
CA LEU A 44 -15.36 7.23 -24.20
C LEU A 44 -14.45 6.77 -25.35
N MET A 45 -14.11 5.47 -25.42
CA MET A 45 -13.33 4.89 -26.52
C MET A 45 -14.11 4.84 -27.84
N GLU A 46 -15.42 4.61 -27.79
CA GLU A 46 -16.35 4.67 -28.92
C GLU A 46 -16.56 6.12 -29.41
N GLU A 47 -16.35 7.11 -28.54
CA GLU A 47 -16.32 8.55 -28.84
C GLU A 47 -14.92 9.08 -29.25
N GLY A 48 -13.87 8.25 -29.20
CA GLY A 48 -12.49 8.63 -29.51
C GLY A 48 -11.74 9.43 -28.41
N ASN A 49 -12.33 9.59 -27.23
CA ASN A 49 -11.72 10.27 -26.08
C ASN A 49 -10.84 9.29 -25.28
N TYR A 50 -9.68 8.93 -25.85
CA TYR A 50 -8.79 7.93 -25.26
C TYR A 50 -8.15 8.41 -23.94
N ASP A 51 -7.85 9.70 -23.81
CA ASP A 51 -7.25 10.29 -22.60
C ASP A 51 -8.13 10.09 -21.35
N GLU A 52 -9.46 10.17 -21.49
CA GLU A 52 -10.36 9.79 -20.40
C GLU A 52 -10.69 8.29 -20.35
N ALA A 53 -10.79 7.61 -21.51
CA ALA A 53 -11.20 6.21 -21.59
C ALA A 53 -10.21 5.26 -20.92
N CYS A 54 -8.91 5.38 -21.23
CA CYS A 54 -7.91 4.40 -20.80
C CYS A 54 -7.73 4.41 -19.26
N PRO A 55 -7.74 5.56 -18.57
CA PRO A 55 -7.82 5.60 -17.10
C PRO A 55 -9.08 4.93 -16.50
N LYS A 56 -10.24 4.92 -17.18
CA LYS A 56 -11.40 4.14 -16.68
C LYS A 56 -11.14 2.64 -16.79
N PHE A 57 -10.56 2.17 -17.90
CA PHE A 57 -10.20 0.76 -18.05
C PHE A 57 -9.11 0.32 -17.05
N GLU A 58 -8.09 1.15 -16.81
CA GLU A 58 -7.09 0.90 -15.77
C GLU A 58 -7.73 0.84 -14.37
N ALA A 59 -8.58 1.80 -14.03
CA ALA A 59 -9.29 1.83 -12.76
C ALA A 59 -10.25 0.64 -12.60
N SER A 60 -10.90 0.19 -13.68
CA SER A 60 -11.68 -1.04 -13.69
C SER A 60 -10.81 -2.26 -13.42
N ASN A 61 -9.67 -2.42 -14.12
CA ASN A 61 -8.80 -3.58 -13.96
C ASN A 61 -8.17 -3.65 -12.56
N ARG A 62 -7.89 -2.48 -11.95
CA ARG A 62 -7.42 -2.35 -10.56
C ARG A 62 -8.47 -2.73 -9.51
N LEU A 63 -9.76 -2.71 -9.85
CA LEU A 63 -10.84 -3.19 -8.98
C LEU A 63 -11.19 -4.66 -9.23
N ASP A 64 -11.19 -5.09 -10.50
CA ASP A 64 -11.46 -6.46 -10.92
C ASP A 64 -10.61 -6.81 -12.16
N VAL A 65 -9.59 -7.66 -11.96
CA VAL A 65 -8.56 -7.96 -12.97
C VAL A 65 -9.11 -8.96 -13.98
N ALA A 66 -9.35 -8.53 -15.22
CA ALA A 66 -10.00 -9.35 -16.23
C ALA A 66 -9.35 -9.24 -17.61
N VAL A 67 -9.24 -10.38 -18.31
CA VAL A 67 -8.68 -10.47 -19.67
C VAL A 67 -9.41 -9.53 -20.64
N GLY A 68 -10.73 -9.40 -20.51
CA GLY A 68 -11.53 -8.48 -21.33
C GLY A 68 -11.16 -7.00 -21.09
N THR A 69 -10.93 -6.62 -19.83
CA THR A 69 -10.53 -5.26 -19.46
C THR A 69 -9.12 -4.94 -19.96
N LEU A 70 -8.16 -5.86 -19.78
CA LEU A 70 -6.80 -5.71 -20.32
C LEU A 70 -6.79 -5.63 -21.85
N LEU A 71 -7.57 -6.44 -22.55
CA LEU A 71 -7.68 -6.36 -24.02
C LEU A 71 -8.22 -4.99 -24.48
N ASN A 72 -9.23 -4.43 -23.80
CA ASN A 72 -9.75 -3.09 -24.12
C ASN A 72 -8.75 -1.98 -23.76
N LEU A 73 -8.05 -2.10 -22.62
CA LEU A 73 -7.01 -1.16 -22.20
C LEU A 73 -5.83 -1.13 -23.19
N GLY A 74 -5.40 -2.29 -23.69
CA GLY A 74 -4.34 -2.39 -24.71
C GLY A 74 -4.75 -1.72 -26.04
N VAL A 75 -5.98 -1.94 -26.50
CA VAL A 75 -6.53 -1.23 -27.68
C VAL A 75 -6.65 0.26 -27.42
N CYS A 76 -7.08 0.67 -26.23
CA CYS A 76 -7.20 2.09 -25.86
C CYS A 76 -5.84 2.80 -25.90
N TRP A 77 -4.79 2.20 -25.32
CA TRP A 77 -3.44 2.75 -25.39
C TRP A 77 -2.88 2.76 -26.82
N GLU A 78 -3.19 1.76 -27.64
CA GLU A 78 -2.79 1.72 -29.06
C GLU A 78 -3.41 2.88 -29.85
N GLN A 79 -4.72 3.12 -29.71
CA GLN A 79 -5.39 4.25 -30.38
C GLN A 79 -4.93 5.61 -29.84
N ALA A 80 -4.50 5.68 -28.59
CA ALA A 80 -3.82 6.85 -28.00
C ALA A 80 -2.35 7.03 -28.44
N GLY A 81 -1.82 6.18 -29.34
CA GLY A 81 -0.41 6.20 -29.77
C GLY A 81 0.60 5.74 -28.71
N ARG A 82 0.13 5.27 -27.55
CA ARG A 82 0.93 4.78 -26.42
C ARG A 82 1.31 3.31 -26.62
N HIS A 83 2.07 3.06 -27.69
CA HIS A 83 2.39 1.70 -28.17
C HIS A 83 3.15 0.83 -27.16
N ALA A 84 3.99 1.39 -26.29
CA ALA A 84 4.73 0.62 -25.28
C ALA A 84 3.83 0.22 -24.11
N SER A 85 2.93 1.10 -23.68
CA SER A 85 1.87 0.77 -22.74
C SER A 85 0.92 -0.28 -23.32
N ALA A 86 0.48 -0.12 -24.58
CA ALA A 86 -0.37 -1.08 -25.28
C ALA A 86 0.27 -2.48 -25.36
N TRP A 87 1.53 -2.56 -25.81
CA TRP A 87 2.30 -3.81 -25.88
C TRP A 87 2.42 -4.50 -24.51
N ALA A 88 2.76 -3.74 -23.46
CA ALA A 88 2.86 -4.29 -22.10
C ALA A 88 1.51 -4.83 -21.59
N THR A 89 0.42 -4.08 -21.79
CA THR A 89 -0.93 -4.51 -21.43
C THR A 89 -1.41 -5.72 -22.23
N PHE A 90 -1.06 -5.82 -23.51
CA PHE A 90 -1.35 -7.02 -24.32
C PHE A 90 -0.57 -8.25 -23.83
N LEU A 91 0.70 -8.10 -23.43
CA LEU A 91 1.44 -9.21 -22.81
C LEU A 91 0.87 -9.62 -21.44
N GLU A 92 0.36 -8.67 -20.64
CA GLU A 92 -0.38 -8.98 -19.40
C GLU A 92 -1.68 -9.74 -19.71
N ALA A 93 -2.45 -9.29 -20.70
CA ALA A 93 -3.67 -9.95 -21.16
C ALA A 93 -3.41 -11.40 -21.61
N ALA A 94 -2.34 -11.61 -22.38
CA ALA A 94 -1.90 -12.93 -22.82
C ALA A 94 -1.53 -13.83 -21.63
N ALA A 95 -0.71 -13.32 -20.70
CA ALA A 95 -0.29 -14.06 -19.53
C ALA A 95 -1.46 -14.43 -18.61
N LEU A 96 -2.46 -13.55 -18.46
CA LEU A 96 -3.68 -13.84 -17.71
C LEU A 96 -4.57 -14.86 -18.43
N ALA A 97 -4.78 -14.70 -19.75
CA ALA A 97 -5.60 -15.59 -20.57
C ALA A 97 -5.09 -17.04 -20.59
N GLY A 98 -3.76 -17.23 -20.66
CA GLY A 98 -3.15 -18.56 -20.58
C GLY A 98 -3.37 -19.22 -19.22
N ARG A 99 -3.26 -18.46 -18.11
CA ARG A 99 -3.59 -18.95 -16.76
C ARG A 99 -5.09 -19.24 -16.57
N SER A 100 -5.96 -18.49 -17.24
CA SER A 100 -7.43 -18.65 -17.17
C SER A 100 -7.99 -19.58 -18.26
N GLY A 101 -7.18 -20.47 -18.86
CA GLY A 101 -7.63 -21.47 -19.83
C GLY A 101 -8.33 -20.89 -21.05
N SER A 102 -7.93 -19.69 -21.50
CA SER A 102 -8.60 -18.92 -22.56
C SER A 102 -7.69 -18.76 -23.80
N PRO A 103 -7.33 -19.85 -24.51
CA PRO A 103 -6.25 -19.85 -25.51
C PRO A 103 -6.50 -18.92 -26.70
N GLU A 104 -7.75 -18.74 -27.14
CA GLU A 104 -8.10 -17.79 -28.22
C GLU A 104 -7.76 -16.35 -27.83
N ARG A 105 -8.04 -15.97 -26.57
CA ARG A 105 -7.73 -14.64 -26.02
C ARG A 105 -6.23 -14.47 -25.77
N GLU A 106 -5.53 -15.54 -25.38
CA GLU A 106 -4.07 -15.53 -25.31
C GLU A 106 -3.45 -15.31 -26.69
N GLN A 107 -3.90 -16.05 -27.71
CA GLN A 107 -3.38 -15.93 -29.08
C GLN A 107 -3.63 -14.53 -29.66
N LEU A 108 -4.84 -14.00 -29.48
CA LEU A 108 -5.18 -12.62 -29.85
C LEU A 108 -4.26 -11.62 -29.15
N ALA A 109 -4.15 -11.70 -27.82
CA ALA A 109 -3.30 -10.78 -27.06
C ALA A 109 -1.83 -10.86 -27.50
N ARG A 110 -1.31 -12.05 -27.80
CA ARG A 110 0.05 -12.23 -28.34
C ARG A 110 0.22 -11.65 -29.75
N SER A 111 -0.76 -11.77 -30.65
CA SER A 111 -0.65 -11.18 -32.00
C SER A 111 -0.59 -9.66 -31.93
N ARG A 112 -1.48 -9.04 -31.15
CA ARG A 112 -1.55 -7.57 -30.97
C ARG A 112 -0.27 -7.02 -30.33
N ALA A 113 0.39 -7.78 -29.45
CA ALA A 113 1.73 -7.44 -28.96
C ALA A 113 2.78 -7.51 -30.08
N LEU A 114 2.87 -8.63 -30.82
CA LEU A 114 3.83 -8.82 -31.91
C LEU A 114 3.69 -7.77 -33.04
N GLU A 115 2.46 -7.33 -33.33
CA GLU A 115 2.15 -6.25 -34.28
C GLU A 115 2.75 -4.89 -33.85
N LEU A 116 2.90 -4.65 -32.54
CA LEU A 116 3.46 -3.41 -31.98
C LEU A 116 4.98 -3.44 -31.79
N GLU A 117 5.60 -4.61 -31.62
CA GLU A 117 7.04 -4.76 -31.37
C GLU A 117 7.99 -3.99 -32.32
N PRO A 118 7.78 -3.94 -33.65
CA PRO A 118 8.63 -3.15 -34.54
C PRO A 118 8.39 -1.64 -34.43
N ARG A 119 7.24 -1.20 -33.90
CA ARG A 119 6.86 0.21 -33.73
C ARG A 119 7.30 0.81 -32.39
N LEU A 120 7.64 -0.03 -31.41
CA LEU A 120 8.06 0.40 -30.07
C LEU A 120 9.30 1.30 -30.12
N ILE A 121 9.16 2.53 -29.66
CA ILE A 121 10.28 3.39 -29.29
C ILE A 121 10.94 2.79 -28.04
N ARG A 122 12.27 2.72 -28.02
CA ARG A 122 13.03 2.15 -26.89
C ARG A 122 14.05 3.16 -26.40
N ILE A 123 14.14 3.35 -25.09
CA ILE A 123 15.16 4.19 -24.46
C ILE A 123 16.29 3.31 -23.92
N ARG A 124 17.54 3.71 -24.20
CA ARG A 124 18.75 3.11 -23.62
C ARG A 124 19.45 4.15 -22.75
N VAL A 125 19.51 3.90 -21.44
CA VAL A 125 20.21 4.78 -20.50
C VAL A 125 21.70 4.44 -20.48
N ILE A 126 22.55 5.44 -20.74
CA ILE A 126 24.01 5.33 -20.75
C ILE A 126 24.54 6.29 -19.68
N VAL A 127 25.05 5.75 -18.58
CA VAL A 127 25.65 6.54 -17.49
C VAL A 127 27.15 6.64 -17.72
N GLU A 128 27.67 7.85 -17.94
CA GLU A 128 29.09 8.06 -18.29
C GLU A 128 30.05 7.79 -17.12
N THR A 129 29.59 7.94 -15.88
CA THR A 129 30.35 7.57 -14.68
C THR A 129 29.38 7.06 -13.60
N PRO A 130 29.17 5.74 -13.52
CA PRO A 130 28.39 5.11 -12.46
C PRO A 130 28.84 5.51 -11.06
N ALA A 131 27.89 5.91 -10.21
CA ALA A 131 28.08 6.13 -8.79
C ALA A 131 27.32 5.06 -7.99
N ARG A 132 27.87 4.64 -6.85
CA ARG A 132 27.26 3.61 -6.01
C ARG A 132 25.90 4.07 -5.48
N GLY A 133 24.84 3.32 -5.78
CA GLY A 133 23.48 3.71 -5.42
C GLY A 133 22.94 4.88 -6.23
N MET A 134 23.48 5.12 -7.44
CA MET A 134 22.83 6.00 -8.40
C MET A 134 21.50 5.38 -8.87
N THR A 135 20.49 6.22 -9.08
CA THR A 135 19.25 5.85 -9.76
C THR A 135 18.94 6.94 -10.79
N VAL A 136 18.58 6.51 -12.01
CA VAL A 136 18.10 7.40 -13.06
C VAL A 136 16.60 7.23 -13.16
N ASN A 137 15.83 8.29 -13.01
CA ASN A 137 14.38 8.29 -13.23
C ASN A 137 14.09 8.93 -14.59
N VAL A 138 13.24 8.31 -15.41
CA VAL A 138 12.71 8.86 -16.66
C VAL A 138 11.19 8.77 -16.62
N GLY A 139 10.50 9.92 -16.65
CA GLY A 139 9.04 9.96 -16.69
C GLY A 139 8.32 9.35 -15.49
N GLY A 140 9.00 9.19 -14.35
CA GLY A 140 8.50 8.49 -13.16
C GLY A 140 9.00 7.03 -13.03
N ARG A 141 9.54 6.43 -14.10
CA ARG A 141 10.13 5.08 -14.08
C ARG A 141 11.60 5.14 -13.65
N ALA A 142 11.94 4.47 -12.55
CA ALA A 142 13.33 4.25 -12.15
C ALA A 142 14.05 3.25 -13.07
N PHE A 143 15.34 3.49 -13.30
CA PHE A 143 16.30 2.63 -13.97
C PHE A 143 17.50 2.46 -13.02
N ASP A 144 17.66 1.24 -12.50
CA ASP A 144 18.81 0.80 -11.73
C ASP A 144 20.00 0.42 -12.64
N ASP A 145 21.12 -0.01 -12.03
CA ASP A 145 22.35 -0.38 -12.72
C ASP A 145 22.23 -1.63 -13.61
N VAL A 146 21.20 -2.46 -13.42
CA VAL A 146 20.88 -3.62 -14.27
C VAL A 146 20.05 -3.20 -15.49
N MET A 147 19.24 -2.14 -15.35
CA MET A 147 18.45 -1.55 -16.44
C MET A 147 19.25 -0.61 -17.36
N TRP A 148 20.41 -0.10 -16.92
CA TRP A 148 21.30 0.68 -17.79
C TRP A 148 21.84 -0.16 -18.96
N SER A 149 22.14 0.49 -20.08
CA SER A 149 22.52 -0.12 -21.36
C SER A 149 21.49 -1.08 -22.00
N VAL A 150 20.39 -1.43 -21.33
CA VAL A 150 19.25 -2.16 -21.94
C VAL A 150 18.37 -1.17 -22.71
N ALA A 151 17.85 -1.58 -23.88
CA ALA A 151 16.92 -0.78 -24.68
C ALA A 151 15.46 -1.13 -24.29
N ILE A 152 14.88 -0.36 -23.38
CA ILE A 152 13.58 -0.65 -22.75
C ILE A 152 12.47 0.16 -23.44
N PRO A 153 11.31 -0.42 -23.81
CA PRO A 153 10.21 0.33 -24.39
C PRO A 153 9.74 1.54 -23.57
N ILE A 154 9.33 2.59 -24.27
CA ILE A 154 8.72 3.80 -23.74
C ILE A 154 7.69 4.33 -24.76
N ASP A 155 6.66 5.04 -24.31
CA ASP A 155 5.69 5.65 -25.21
C ASP A 155 6.26 6.92 -25.86
N ALA A 156 5.66 7.34 -26.97
CA ALA A 156 6.01 8.60 -27.62
C ALA A 156 5.70 9.79 -26.70
N GLY A 157 6.60 10.77 -26.66
CA GLY A 157 6.47 11.96 -25.81
C GLY A 157 7.81 12.59 -25.44
N GLU A 158 7.73 13.58 -24.56
CA GLU A 158 8.87 14.24 -23.93
C GLU A 158 8.90 13.87 -22.45
N TRP A 159 10.01 13.31 -21.98
CA TRP A 159 10.09 12.70 -20.66
C TRP A 159 11.13 13.42 -19.78
N PRO A 160 10.75 13.94 -18.60
CA PRO A 160 11.71 14.52 -17.67
C PRO A 160 12.62 13.42 -17.11
N VAL A 161 13.89 13.76 -16.92
CA VAL A 161 14.94 12.87 -16.43
C VAL A 161 15.56 13.46 -15.17
N THR A 162 15.71 12.66 -14.12
CA THR A 162 16.47 13.03 -12.91
C THR A 162 17.42 11.91 -12.53
N ALA A 163 18.71 12.20 -12.37
CA ALA A 163 19.70 11.24 -11.89
C ALA A 163 20.22 11.64 -10.51
N THR A 164 20.07 10.75 -9.53
CA THR A 164 20.39 11.00 -8.12
C THR A 164 21.35 9.94 -7.60
N ALA A 165 22.31 10.30 -6.76
CA ALA A 165 23.15 9.35 -6.01
C ALA A 165 23.54 9.90 -4.63
N PRO A 166 23.81 9.05 -3.62
CA PRO A 166 24.27 9.50 -2.30
C PRO A 166 25.54 10.36 -2.37
N GLY A 167 25.51 11.53 -1.72
CA GLY A 167 26.64 12.47 -1.71
C GLY A 167 26.89 13.18 -3.04
N ARG A 168 25.93 13.15 -3.97
CA ARG A 168 26.00 13.87 -5.26
C ARG A 168 24.89 14.92 -5.35
N ILE A 169 25.14 15.96 -6.16
CA ILE A 169 24.08 16.87 -6.60
C ILE A 169 23.21 16.12 -7.62
N PRO A 170 21.87 16.17 -7.53
CA PRO A 170 20.99 15.66 -8.59
C PRO A 170 21.28 16.33 -9.93
N TRP A 171 21.32 15.54 -11.00
CA TRP A 171 21.27 16.07 -12.36
C TRP A 171 19.85 15.98 -12.90
N GLU A 172 19.41 17.02 -13.60
CA GLU A 172 18.12 17.09 -14.27
C GLU A 172 18.32 17.27 -15.78
N GLY A 173 17.41 16.69 -16.56
CA GLY A 173 17.44 16.73 -18.02
C GLY A 173 16.12 16.29 -18.62
N THR A 174 16.10 16.06 -19.93
CA THR A 174 14.89 15.69 -20.67
C THR A 174 15.26 14.81 -21.85
N VAL A 175 14.39 13.87 -22.21
CA VAL A 175 14.56 13.00 -23.38
C VAL A 175 13.29 12.97 -24.23
N THR A 176 13.45 13.30 -25.51
CA THR A 176 12.36 13.29 -26.50
C THR A 176 12.36 11.96 -27.24
N ALA A 177 11.19 11.33 -27.34
CA ALA A 177 10.99 10.02 -27.96
C ALA A 177 9.81 10.10 -28.93
N THR A 178 10.07 10.18 -30.24
CA THR A 178 9.01 10.46 -31.25
C THR A 178 9.05 9.58 -32.50
N GLU A 179 10.17 8.93 -32.80
CA GLU A 179 10.33 8.09 -34.00
C GLU A 179 10.00 6.62 -33.68
N GLU A 180 8.97 6.06 -34.31
CA GLU A 180 8.58 4.65 -34.12
C GLU A 180 9.73 3.68 -34.45
N GLY A 181 9.88 2.64 -33.63
CA GLY A 181 10.93 1.63 -33.79
C GLY A 181 12.36 2.09 -33.44
N SER A 182 12.58 3.38 -33.20
CA SER A 182 13.90 3.94 -32.88
C SER A 182 14.43 3.50 -31.50
N VAL A 183 15.76 3.64 -31.32
CA VAL A 183 16.42 3.46 -30.02
C VAL A 183 17.07 4.79 -29.63
N VAL A 184 16.49 5.46 -28.63
CA VAL A 184 16.96 6.76 -28.12
C VAL A 184 18.04 6.52 -27.05
N GLU A 185 19.25 7.04 -27.26
CA GLU A 185 20.31 7.05 -26.24
C GLU A 185 20.14 8.24 -25.30
N LEU A 186 19.78 7.96 -24.04
CA LEU A 186 19.83 8.95 -22.96
C LEU A 186 21.19 8.86 -22.27
N ARG A 187 22.03 9.87 -22.48
CA ARG A 187 23.35 9.98 -21.83
C ARG A 187 23.24 10.80 -20.55
N VAL A 188 23.65 10.20 -19.45
CA VAL A 188 23.65 10.81 -18.11
C VAL A 188 25.09 11.16 -17.74
N PRO A 189 25.42 12.45 -17.55
CA PRO A 189 26.78 12.90 -17.27
C PRO A 189 27.24 12.50 -15.86
N PRO A 190 28.55 12.58 -15.55
CA PRO A 190 29.07 12.36 -14.21
C PRO A 190 28.46 13.35 -13.20
N LEU A 191 27.75 12.84 -12.17
CA LEU A 191 27.15 13.70 -11.16
C LEU A 191 28.21 14.43 -10.32
N GLU A 192 28.03 15.72 -10.10
CA GLU A 192 28.91 16.51 -9.23
C GLU A 192 28.85 16.03 -7.77
N LEU A 193 29.97 16.14 -7.04
CA LEU A 193 29.97 15.92 -5.59
C LEU A 193 29.13 17.00 -4.93
N ALA A 194 28.20 16.61 -4.06
CA ALA A 194 27.57 17.57 -3.18
C ALA A 194 28.67 18.22 -2.31
N PRO A 195 28.70 19.56 -2.14
CA PRO A 195 29.70 20.19 -1.31
C PRO A 195 29.60 19.60 0.10
N VAL A 196 30.71 19.04 0.59
CA VAL A 196 30.80 18.64 2.00
C VAL A 196 30.70 19.91 2.80
N VAL A 197 29.53 20.16 3.39
CA VAL A 197 29.36 21.21 4.39
C VAL A 197 30.15 20.77 5.61
N GLU A 198 31.42 21.16 5.62
CA GLU A 198 32.29 21.11 6.78
C GLU A 198 31.68 22.07 7.80
N VAL A 199 30.76 21.53 8.62
CA VAL A 199 30.07 22.28 9.67
C VAL A 199 31.17 22.89 10.53
N PRO A 200 31.31 24.23 10.57
CA PRO A 200 32.38 24.84 11.31
C PRO A 200 32.28 24.38 12.75
N GLN A 201 33.36 23.79 13.28
CA GLN A 201 33.41 23.44 14.69
C GLN A 201 33.38 24.76 15.47
N VAL A 202 32.17 25.16 15.88
CA VAL A 202 31.92 26.45 16.51
C VAL A 202 32.82 26.53 17.73
N PRO A 203 33.83 27.44 17.75
CA PRO A 203 34.77 27.49 18.86
C PRO A 203 33.96 27.79 20.11
N THR A 204 34.19 27.01 21.18
CA THR A 204 33.34 26.91 22.38
C THR A 204 33.38 28.18 23.25
N THR A 205 32.96 29.28 22.65
CA THR A 205 32.81 30.59 23.23
C THR A 205 31.64 30.50 24.19
N GLN A 206 31.92 30.64 25.48
CA GLN A 206 30.91 30.64 26.52
C GLN A 206 30.09 31.93 26.43
N VAL A 207 29.10 31.94 25.53
CA VAL A 207 28.05 32.95 25.51
C VAL A 207 27.37 32.92 26.88
N PRO A 208 27.25 34.06 27.60
CA PRO A 208 26.52 34.10 28.85
C PRO A 208 25.08 33.63 28.58
N VAL A 209 24.67 32.54 29.23
CA VAL A 209 23.31 32.01 29.10
C VAL A 209 22.36 32.99 29.76
N VAL A 210 21.77 33.88 28.95
CA VAL A 210 20.50 34.53 29.30
C VAL A 210 19.52 33.41 29.65
N PRO A 211 18.86 33.43 30.81
CA PRO A 211 17.90 32.40 31.16
C PRO A 211 16.78 32.37 30.12
N VAL A 212 16.80 31.34 29.26
CA VAL A 212 15.66 31.02 28.41
C VAL A 212 14.59 30.49 29.35
N GLU A 213 13.50 31.23 29.46
CA GLU A 213 12.32 30.85 30.22
C GLU A 213 11.83 29.49 29.69
N PRO A 214 11.76 28.44 30.54
CA PRO A 214 11.61 27.08 30.03
C PRO A 214 10.20 26.86 29.49
N GLU A 215 10.07 26.78 28.16
CA GLU A 215 8.83 26.37 27.51
C GLU A 215 8.32 25.07 28.14
N THR A 216 7.06 25.08 28.58
CA THR A 216 6.48 23.98 29.36
C THR A 216 6.49 22.69 28.53
N PRO A 217 7.16 21.61 28.97
CA PRO A 217 7.31 20.42 28.14
C PRO A 217 5.93 19.79 27.87
N PRO A 218 5.60 19.46 26.61
CA PRO A 218 4.27 18.97 26.26
C PRO A 218 3.95 17.67 27.00
N ASN A 219 2.79 17.63 27.66
CA ASN A 219 2.35 16.56 28.56
C ASN A 219 2.67 15.15 28.01
N PRO A 220 3.51 14.34 28.69
CA PRO A 220 4.02 13.09 28.14
C PRO A 220 2.94 11.99 27.99
N LEU A 221 1.82 12.08 28.71
CA LEU A 221 0.68 11.19 28.47
C LEU A 221 -0.03 11.52 27.15
N ARG A 222 0.00 12.78 26.74
CA ARG A 222 -0.66 13.27 25.51
C ARG A 222 0.11 12.84 24.26
N SER A 223 1.44 12.86 24.29
CA SER A 223 2.28 12.33 23.20
C SER A 223 2.23 10.80 23.12
N ALA A 224 2.27 10.10 24.28
CA ALA A 224 2.08 8.65 24.34
C ALA A 224 0.68 8.22 23.82
N GLY A 225 -0.37 8.94 24.21
CA GLY A 225 -1.74 8.68 23.77
C GLY A 225 -1.92 8.75 22.26
N TRP A 226 -1.32 9.76 21.60
CA TRP A 226 -1.30 9.85 20.13
C TRP A 226 -0.57 8.68 19.48
N GLY A 227 0.59 8.26 20.00
CA GLY A 227 1.36 7.13 19.47
C GLY A 227 0.59 5.81 19.57
N VAL A 228 -0.04 5.54 20.73
CA VAL A 228 -0.86 4.34 20.94
C VAL A 228 -2.12 4.35 20.07
N ALA A 229 -2.80 5.50 19.96
CA ALA A 229 -3.99 5.64 19.10
C ALA A 229 -3.65 5.41 17.61
N ALA A 230 -2.54 5.97 17.12
CA ALA A 230 -2.10 5.79 15.73
C ALA A 230 -1.77 4.31 15.42
N LEU A 231 -1.13 3.59 16.35
CA LEU A 231 -0.84 2.16 16.22
C LEU A 231 -2.14 1.31 16.20
N GLY A 232 -3.13 1.67 17.01
CA GLY A 232 -4.46 1.05 16.99
C GLY A 232 -5.17 1.24 15.64
N VAL A 233 -5.15 2.45 15.09
CA VAL A 233 -5.73 2.74 13.75
C VAL A 233 -4.99 2.00 12.64
N ALA A 234 -3.65 1.94 12.67
CA ALA A 234 -2.86 1.22 11.67
C ALA A 234 -3.12 -0.30 11.68
N THR A 235 -3.23 -0.91 12.86
CA THR A 235 -3.55 -2.34 13.00
C THR A 235 -4.98 -2.67 12.58
N LEU A 236 -5.95 -1.80 12.86
CA LEU A 236 -7.30 -1.88 12.30
C LEU A 236 -7.29 -1.80 10.76
N GLY A 237 -6.50 -0.90 10.17
CA GLY A 237 -6.33 -0.79 8.72
C GLY A 237 -5.79 -2.06 8.06
N ALA A 238 -4.79 -2.70 8.68
CA ALA A 238 -4.27 -3.99 8.23
C ALA A 238 -5.33 -5.11 8.34
N GLY A 239 -6.15 -5.11 9.40
CA GLY A 239 -7.29 -6.01 9.56
C GLY A 239 -8.34 -5.86 8.44
N ILE A 240 -8.65 -4.62 8.04
CA ILE A 240 -9.54 -4.33 6.90
C ILE A 240 -8.96 -4.90 5.60
N GLY A 241 -7.68 -4.64 5.31
CA GLY A 241 -7.02 -5.12 4.09
C GLY A 241 -7.02 -6.65 3.97
N LEU A 242 -6.67 -7.35 5.05
CA LEU A 242 -6.69 -8.82 5.09
C LEU A 242 -8.12 -9.37 5.03
N GLY A 243 -9.10 -8.72 5.66
CA GLY A 243 -10.51 -9.12 5.61
C GLY A 243 -11.12 -8.98 4.21
N VAL A 244 -10.80 -7.91 3.48
CA VAL A 244 -11.20 -7.71 2.07
C VAL A 244 -10.55 -8.77 1.17
N ASN A 245 -9.24 -9.03 1.34
CA ASN A 245 -8.55 -10.04 0.55
C ASN A 245 -9.09 -11.46 0.81
N ALA A 246 -9.29 -11.83 2.07
CA ALA A 246 -9.90 -13.10 2.48
C ALA A 246 -11.26 -13.31 1.81
N LYS A 247 -12.09 -12.27 1.83
CA LYS A 247 -13.42 -12.30 1.22
C LYS A 247 -13.37 -12.44 -0.31
N ASN A 248 -12.43 -11.77 -0.99
CA ASN A 248 -12.30 -11.90 -2.44
C ASN A 248 -11.91 -13.33 -2.85
N LEU A 249 -10.99 -13.97 -2.13
CA LEU A 249 -10.64 -15.39 -2.32
C LEU A 249 -11.87 -16.30 -2.11
N TRP A 250 -12.63 -16.07 -1.04
CA TRP A 250 -13.85 -16.85 -0.72
C TRP A 250 -14.95 -16.74 -1.78
N ASN A 251 -15.05 -15.60 -2.48
CA ASN A 251 -16.02 -15.42 -3.56
C ASN A 251 -15.55 -15.99 -4.90
N GLY A 252 -14.24 -16.13 -5.10
CA GLY A 252 -13.67 -16.81 -6.28
C GLY A 252 -13.79 -18.32 -6.19
N ALA A 253 -13.65 -18.88 -4.98
CA ALA A 253 -13.70 -20.32 -4.72
C ALA A 253 -15.09 -20.93 -4.99
N ASN A 254 -15.19 -21.73 -6.05
CA ASN A 254 -16.40 -22.47 -6.42
C ASN A 254 -16.60 -23.70 -5.51
N CYS A 255 -17.13 -23.47 -4.31
CA CYS A 255 -17.40 -24.51 -3.31
C CYS A 255 -18.91 -24.59 -2.99
N PRO A 256 -19.72 -25.29 -3.80
CA PRO A 256 -21.12 -25.55 -3.49
C PRO A 256 -21.31 -26.43 -2.24
N GLU A 257 -22.44 -26.24 -1.56
CA GLU A 257 -22.90 -27.14 -0.50
C GLU A 257 -23.57 -28.39 -1.11
N ARG A 258 -23.28 -29.55 -0.52
CA ARG A 258 -23.79 -30.87 -0.94
C ARG A 258 -24.53 -31.56 0.21
N PRO A 259 -25.85 -31.30 0.39
CA PRO A 259 -26.68 -32.02 1.34
C PRO A 259 -26.72 -33.53 1.06
N ASP A 260 -26.64 -33.89 -0.22
CA ASP A 260 -26.52 -35.24 -0.78
C ASP A 260 -25.26 -36.01 -0.32
N LEU A 261 -24.21 -35.30 0.10
CA LEU A 261 -22.95 -35.90 0.59
C LEU A 261 -22.77 -35.73 2.11
N GLY A 262 -23.88 -35.71 2.86
CA GLY A 262 -23.87 -35.64 4.32
C GLY A 262 -23.74 -34.24 4.91
N GLY A 263 -23.98 -33.18 4.13
CA GLY A 263 -23.98 -31.80 4.63
C GLY A 263 -22.59 -31.17 4.72
N GLY A 264 -21.77 -31.36 3.68
CA GLY A 264 -20.47 -30.70 3.53
C GLY A 264 -20.47 -29.65 2.42
N ARG A 265 -19.48 -28.77 2.42
CA ARG A 265 -19.19 -27.85 1.31
C ARG A 265 -17.98 -28.37 0.53
N PHE A 266 -18.15 -28.64 -0.77
CA PHE A 266 -17.16 -29.34 -1.59
C PHE A 266 -16.73 -28.45 -2.75
N CYS A 267 -15.43 -28.22 -2.87
CA CYS A 267 -14.84 -27.35 -3.88
C CYS A 267 -14.65 -28.04 -5.24
N ALA A 268 -14.88 -27.32 -6.33
CA ALA A 268 -14.84 -27.86 -7.69
C ALA A 268 -13.42 -28.23 -8.17
N SER A 269 -12.40 -27.56 -7.63
CA SER A 269 -10.99 -27.86 -7.88
C SER A 269 -10.12 -27.73 -6.62
N VAL A 270 -8.88 -28.20 -6.72
CA VAL A 270 -7.87 -28.02 -5.66
C VAL A 270 -7.45 -26.55 -5.48
N ALA A 271 -7.63 -25.70 -6.50
CA ALA A 271 -7.41 -24.26 -6.38
C ALA A 271 -8.52 -23.60 -5.56
N ASP A 272 -9.79 -23.92 -5.85
CA ASP A 272 -10.95 -23.45 -5.08
C ASP A 272 -10.82 -23.84 -3.60
N GLN A 273 -10.34 -25.05 -3.31
CA GLN A 273 -10.07 -25.49 -1.93
C GLN A 273 -8.95 -24.67 -1.28
N ALA A 274 -7.82 -24.48 -1.97
CA ALA A 274 -6.71 -23.70 -1.45
C ALA A 274 -7.10 -22.23 -1.18
N ASP A 275 -7.93 -21.63 -2.04
CA ASP A 275 -8.43 -20.27 -1.85
C ASP A 275 -9.46 -20.18 -0.71
N ALA A 276 -10.30 -21.19 -0.52
CA ALA A 276 -11.20 -21.28 0.63
C ALA A 276 -10.45 -21.42 1.97
N GLU A 277 -9.39 -22.23 2.03
CA GLU A 277 -8.53 -22.40 3.21
C GLU A 277 -7.69 -21.14 3.49
N ASN A 278 -7.17 -20.48 2.44
CA ASN A 278 -6.50 -19.18 2.55
C ASN A 278 -7.45 -18.09 3.05
N ALA A 279 -8.69 -18.06 2.54
CA ALA A 279 -9.72 -17.13 2.98
C ALA A 279 -10.05 -17.30 4.47
N ALA A 280 -10.33 -18.53 4.92
CA ALA A 280 -10.60 -18.81 6.32
C ALA A 280 -9.43 -18.39 7.23
N THR A 281 -8.20 -18.70 6.82
CA THR A 281 -6.98 -18.33 7.56
C THR A 281 -6.81 -16.81 7.67
N ARG A 282 -6.97 -16.09 6.55
CA ARG A 282 -6.83 -14.62 6.51
C ARG A 282 -7.98 -13.91 7.23
N ALA A 283 -9.20 -14.47 7.23
CA ALA A 283 -10.32 -13.97 8.00
C ALA A 283 -10.11 -14.12 9.53
N ASN A 284 -9.52 -15.23 9.97
CA ASN A 284 -9.16 -15.43 11.38
C ASN A 284 -8.08 -14.43 11.83
N VAL A 285 -7.03 -14.21 11.02
CA VAL A 285 -6.00 -13.20 11.30
C VAL A 285 -6.58 -11.78 11.32
N ALA A 286 -7.44 -11.43 10.35
CA ALA A 286 -8.14 -10.15 10.32
C ALA A 286 -8.99 -9.94 11.58
N THR A 287 -9.73 -10.96 12.02
CA THR A 287 -10.54 -10.92 13.26
C THR A 287 -9.67 -10.67 14.50
N GLY A 288 -8.51 -11.33 14.61
CA GLY A 288 -7.55 -11.07 15.68
C GLY A 288 -7.02 -9.63 15.65
N LEU A 289 -6.70 -9.10 14.48
CA LEU A 289 -6.26 -7.70 14.30
C LEU A 289 -7.36 -6.69 14.63
N PHE A 290 -8.63 -6.98 14.34
CA PHE A 290 -9.75 -6.12 14.74
C PHE A 290 -9.91 -6.05 16.27
N VAL A 291 -9.80 -7.17 16.98
CA VAL A 291 -9.90 -7.21 18.45
C VAL A 291 -8.69 -6.52 19.10
N ALA A 292 -7.48 -6.81 18.64
CA ALA A 292 -6.26 -6.22 19.18
C ALA A 292 -6.14 -4.72 18.85
N GLY A 293 -6.33 -4.34 17.59
CA GLY A 293 -6.30 -2.93 17.16
C GLY A 293 -7.40 -2.09 17.81
N GLY A 294 -8.58 -2.68 18.02
CA GLY A 294 -9.69 -2.03 18.73
C GLY A 294 -9.38 -1.73 20.19
N THR A 295 -8.83 -2.69 20.94
CA THR A 295 -8.45 -2.46 22.36
C THR A 295 -7.28 -1.48 22.50
N ILE A 296 -6.29 -1.53 21.59
CA ILE A 296 -5.18 -0.56 21.53
C ILE A 296 -5.70 0.85 21.21
N ALA A 297 -6.57 1.01 20.21
CA ALA A 297 -7.14 2.30 19.83
C ALA A 297 -7.97 2.92 20.97
N VAL A 298 -8.85 2.13 21.62
CA VAL A 298 -9.62 2.59 22.80
C VAL A 298 -8.69 3.01 23.94
N THR A 299 -7.63 2.24 24.21
CA THR A 299 -6.64 2.59 25.25
C THR A 299 -5.92 3.91 24.94
N GLY A 300 -5.52 4.14 23.68
CA GLY A 300 -4.91 5.41 23.25
C GLY A 300 -5.87 6.60 23.39
N VAL A 301 -7.15 6.43 23.05
CA VAL A 301 -8.19 7.46 23.24
C VAL A 301 -8.44 7.74 24.72
N VAL A 302 -8.48 6.72 25.58
CA VAL A 302 -8.61 6.91 27.04
C VAL A 302 -7.42 7.67 27.62
N LEU A 303 -6.19 7.36 27.19
CA LEU A 303 -5.00 8.14 27.58
C LEU A 303 -5.09 9.61 27.14
N LEU A 304 -5.58 9.88 25.92
CA LEU A 304 -5.80 11.25 25.43
C LEU A 304 -6.90 11.99 26.21
N ILE A 305 -7.92 11.30 26.71
CA ILE A 305 -8.97 11.88 27.57
C ILE A 305 -8.40 12.17 28.96
N LEU A 306 -7.71 11.22 29.59
CA LEU A 306 -7.09 11.41 30.90
C LEU A 306 -6.02 12.53 30.87
N SER A 307 -5.29 12.68 29.75
CA SER A 307 -4.32 13.78 29.57
C SER A 307 -4.92 15.19 29.51
N ARG A 308 -6.26 15.34 29.57
CA ARG A 308 -6.95 16.63 29.74
C ARG A 308 -7.43 16.90 31.17
N GLY A 309 -7.48 15.88 32.04
CA GLY A 309 -7.96 16.03 33.42
C GLY A 309 -6.88 16.44 34.41
N ASN A 310 -5.75 16.96 33.94
CA ASN A 310 -4.54 17.15 34.72
C ASN A 310 -3.93 18.56 34.56
N ASP A 311 -4.67 19.48 33.92
CA ASP A 311 -4.26 20.86 33.62
C ASP A 311 -4.87 21.88 34.62
N ASP A 312 -5.71 21.44 35.59
CA ASP A 312 -6.47 22.32 36.53
C ASP A 312 -6.13 22.13 38.04
N ASP A 313 -5.41 21.07 38.45
CA ASP A 313 -5.12 20.76 39.87
C ASP A 313 -3.64 21.05 40.24
N GLU A 314 -3.33 22.30 40.59
CA GLU A 314 -2.18 22.62 41.46
C GLU A 314 -2.62 22.63 42.92
N ASP A 315 -2.41 21.52 43.66
CA ASP A 315 -1.87 21.64 45.03
C ASP A 315 -1.27 20.33 45.62
N ASP A 316 -0.23 20.55 46.42
CA ASP A 316 0.53 19.67 47.34
C ASP A 316 0.31 18.13 47.37
N SER A 317 1.26 17.36 46.82
CA SER A 317 1.89 16.24 47.55
C SER A 317 3.14 15.66 46.84
N GLY A 318 4.03 15.00 47.60
CA GLY A 318 5.41 14.68 47.22
C GLY A 318 5.58 13.91 45.90
N SER A 319 6.21 14.55 44.90
CA SER A 319 6.48 13.94 43.59
C SER A 319 7.54 12.83 43.66
N ALA A 320 7.13 11.56 43.59
CA ALA A 320 8.05 10.46 43.35
C ALA A 320 8.63 10.55 41.92
N ARG A 321 9.95 10.78 41.79
CA ARG A 321 10.59 11.06 40.50
C ARG A 321 11.19 9.79 39.90
N LEU A 322 10.56 9.29 38.84
CA LEU A 322 11.05 8.17 38.03
C LEU A 322 11.88 8.69 36.85
N ARG A 323 13.17 8.36 36.84
CA ARG A 323 14.10 8.67 35.74
C ARG A 323 14.30 7.42 34.88
N PHE A 324 13.86 7.51 33.62
CA PHE A 324 14.11 6.51 32.59
C PHE A 324 15.38 6.86 31.82
N THR A 325 16.29 5.90 31.65
CA THR A 325 17.54 6.09 30.91
C THR A 325 17.72 4.95 29.90
N PRO A 326 17.50 5.19 28.59
CA PRO A 326 17.78 4.20 27.56
C PRO A 326 19.29 4.11 27.28
N ASN A 327 19.77 2.94 26.87
CA ASN A 327 21.14 2.71 26.42
C ASN A 327 21.14 1.78 25.20
N VAL A 328 21.97 2.06 24.21
CA VAL A 328 22.01 1.34 22.93
C VAL A 328 23.45 0.94 22.62
N GLY A 329 23.72 -0.36 22.62
CA GLY A 329 25.03 -0.94 22.33
C GLY A 329 25.01 -1.88 21.13
N ARG A 330 26.20 -2.29 20.66
CA ARG A 330 26.34 -3.21 19.50
C ARG A 330 25.80 -4.63 19.71
N GLN A 331 25.28 -4.95 20.90
CA GLN A 331 24.64 -6.22 21.24
C GLN A 331 23.13 -6.08 21.56
N GLY A 332 22.56 -4.87 21.46
CA GLY A 332 21.14 -4.61 21.71
C GLY A 332 20.87 -3.27 22.40
N ALA A 333 19.59 -2.94 22.53
CA ALA A 333 19.11 -1.81 23.32
C ALA A 333 18.54 -2.30 24.66
N SER A 334 18.75 -1.52 25.72
CA SER A 334 18.18 -1.75 27.04
C SER A 334 17.80 -0.41 27.68
N PHE A 335 17.13 -0.46 28.84
CA PHE A 335 16.84 0.74 29.62
C PHE A 335 16.99 0.44 31.12
N SER A 336 17.32 1.47 31.89
CA SER A 336 17.15 1.47 33.34
C SER A 336 16.02 2.42 33.74
N LEU A 337 15.31 2.05 34.80
CA LEU A 337 14.26 2.84 35.43
C LEU A 337 14.63 2.99 36.90
N GLN A 338 14.83 4.22 37.36
CA GLN A 338 15.22 4.51 38.74
C GLN A 338 14.24 5.52 39.35
N GLY A 339 13.56 5.13 40.42
CA GLY A 339 12.68 6.01 41.19
C GLY A 339 13.35 6.51 42.46
N SER A 340 13.16 7.79 42.78
CA SER A 340 13.27 8.30 44.14
C SER A 340 11.85 8.49 44.71
N PHE A 341 11.59 7.85 45.85
CA PHE A 341 10.37 7.95 46.66
C PHE A 341 10.71 8.56 48.02
#